data_AF-A0A0D2CQ76-F1
#
_entry.id   AF-A0A0D2CQ76-F1
#
_cell.length_a   1.000
_cell.length_b   1.000
_cell.length_c   1.000
_cell.angle_alpha   90.00
_cell.angle_beta   90.00
_cell.angle_gamma   90.00
#
_symmetry.space_group_name_H-M   'P 1'
#
loop_
_entity.id
_entity.type
_entity.pdbx_description
1 polymer ?
#
loop_
_entity_poly.entity_id
_entity_poly.type
_entity_poly.pdbx_seq_one_letter_code
_entity_poly.pdbx_strand_id
1 'polypeptide(L)'
;MTITNHQPPAESLSKQSSKEIPIIHQGQNLGVYSDPSLPKTDLAQVFPGSTPMAGPKLTTSDDLLICCACGAQYEVDETTGKDECRICEDPRQFVPPTGQAFTTLRKLHEGPYRNVFEPCAHNDTVVEIHTEPKFGIGQGARLIRTPNGNVLWDLIAYLDQDTVDKVCLYSRTHISISMGPSPSKIASDILPFSLTLCFLFNSILFWSEEKRRRKRRAIFFGHAAWFIWMEFDGVGVQITELGGLKFIIISHPHFYTTWADWSSTFDCPVYMTEVDSVWANRKDTPSATLKLLKEPSTELLPGLTSVICGGHFPGSQVLHSLPPNTPVPTLFVADTIFAVQSSHNPDPGKRSDTISYQFLWSIPNFIPLPPEEVLKIWRCLKPLEFKATYGVMAKITNVFERPGQSLSLKARLLQSAKIAVKAMGYADHAIFAEEL
;
A
#
# COMPACT_ATOMS: atom_id res chain seq x y z
N MET A 1 58.90 40.41 -12.61
CA MET A 1 59.33 39.01 -12.82
C MET A 1 58.14 38.25 -13.35
N THR A 2 58.20 37.94 -14.64
CA THR A 2 57.17 37.23 -15.43
C THR A 2 57.41 35.74 -15.24
N ILE A 3 56.39 34.97 -14.84
CA ILE A 3 56.49 33.51 -14.77
C ILE A 3 55.75 32.92 -15.98
N THR A 4 56.52 32.22 -16.78
CA THR A 4 56.19 31.62 -18.07
C THR A 4 55.43 30.29 -17.93
N ASN A 5 54.40 30.10 -18.75
CA ASN A 5 53.72 28.83 -18.97
C ASN A 5 54.65 27.82 -19.68
N HIS A 6 54.82 26.63 -19.11
CA HIS A 6 55.39 25.47 -19.79
C HIS A 6 54.32 24.38 -19.94
N GLN A 7 53.88 24.12 -21.17
CA GLN A 7 53.25 22.86 -21.56
C GLN A 7 54.32 21.84 -21.96
N PRO A 8 54.21 20.56 -21.58
CA PRO A 8 54.98 19.48 -22.18
C PRO A 8 54.28 18.90 -23.43
N PRO A 9 55.01 18.18 -24.31
CA PRO A 9 54.64 17.93 -25.70
C PRO A 9 53.70 16.73 -25.89
N ALA A 10 53.00 16.74 -27.02
CA ALA A 10 52.12 15.67 -27.49
C ALA A 10 52.94 14.55 -28.16
N GLU A 11 52.84 13.33 -27.64
CA GLU A 11 53.27 12.11 -28.32
C GLU A 11 52.07 11.23 -28.69
N SER A 12 52.07 10.80 -29.96
CA SER A 12 51.04 10.00 -30.60
C SER A 12 51.46 8.54 -30.69
N LEU A 13 50.74 7.65 -30.00
CA LEU A 13 50.61 6.21 -30.25
C LEU A 13 49.31 5.81 -29.51
N SER A 14 48.41 4.93 -29.93
CA SER A 14 48.14 4.16 -31.14
C SER A 14 46.73 3.56 -30.92
N LYS A 15 46.03 3.14 -31.98
CA LYS A 15 44.67 2.57 -31.88
C LYS A 15 44.63 1.37 -30.93
N GLN A 16 43.95 1.51 -29.80
CA GLN A 16 43.39 0.39 -29.03
C GLN A 16 41.91 0.66 -28.81
N SER A 17 41.07 -0.18 -29.43
CA SER A 17 39.64 -0.24 -29.15
C SER A 17 39.43 -0.58 -27.68
N SER A 18 38.90 0.38 -26.93
CA SER A 18 38.47 0.17 -25.55
C SER A 18 37.01 0.59 -25.47
N LYS A 19 36.21 -0.45 -25.28
CA LYS A 19 34.78 -0.54 -25.01
C LYS A 19 34.19 0.71 -24.36
N GLU A 20 33.07 1.16 -24.92
CA GLU A 20 32.14 2.11 -24.32
C GLU A 20 31.90 1.76 -22.84
N ILE A 21 32.06 2.77 -21.98
CA ILE A 21 31.65 2.72 -20.58
C ILE A 21 30.12 2.77 -20.59
N PRO A 22 29.40 1.70 -20.17
CA PRO A 22 27.95 1.74 -20.15
C PRO A 22 27.49 2.62 -19.00
N ILE A 23 26.75 3.68 -19.33
CA ILE A 23 25.91 4.41 -18.39
C ILE A 23 24.85 3.41 -17.90
N ILE A 24 24.90 3.05 -16.63
CA ILE A 24 23.98 2.08 -16.03
C ILE A 24 22.61 2.75 -15.89
N HIS A 25 21.74 2.56 -16.88
CA HIS A 25 20.30 2.65 -16.68
C HIS A 25 19.87 1.50 -15.76
N GLN A 26 19.62 1.78 -14.47
CA GLN A 26 19.00 0.82 -13.56
C GLN A 26 17.49 0.71 -13.84
N GLY A 27 17.15 0.11 -14.97
CA GLY A 27 15.90 -0.63 -15.15
C GLY A 27 16.24 -2.11 -15.09
N GLN A 28 16.34 -2.69 -13.90
CA GLN A 28 16.49 -4.14 -13.79
C GLN A 28 15.12 -4.80 -13.63
N ASN A 29 14.74 -5.54 -14.68
CA ASN A 29 13.79 -6.63 -14.63
C ASN A 29 14.17 -7.59 -13.49
N LEU A 30 13.44 -7.53 -12.36
CA LEU A 30 13.50 -8.56 -11.35
C LEU A 30 12.47 -9.63 -11.73
N GLY A 31 12.98 -10.79 -12.16
CA GLY A 31 12.15 -11.93 -12.56
C GLY A 31 11.19 -12.32 -11.44
N VAL A 32 9.90 -12.21 -11.73
CA VAL A 32 8.83 -12.76 -10.91
C VAL A 32 8.88 -14.27 -11.03
N TYR A 33 9.30 -14.97 -9.98
CA TYR A 33 9.13 -16.43 -9.90
C TYR A 33 7.67 -16.69 -9.54
N SER A 34 6.80 -16.78 -10.56
CA SER A 34 5.44 -17.28 -10.39
C SER A 34 5.48 -18.81 -10.39
N ASP A 35 5.22 -19.43 -9.24
CA ASP A 35 4.99 -20.86 -9.14
C ASP A 35 3.74 -21.25 -9.97
N PRO A 36 3.87 -22.04 -11.06
CA PRO A 36 2.74 -22.41 -11.92
C PRO A 36 1.77 -23.40 -11.27
N SER A 37 2.06 -23.89 -10.06
CA SER A 37 1.30 -24.96 -9.40
C SER A 37 0.19 -24.47 -8.45
N LEU A 38 0.06 -23.15 -8.23
CA LEU A 38 -1.03 -22.59 -7.42
C LEU A 38 -2.30 -22.38 -8.27
N PRO A 39 -3.47 -22.94 -7.87
CA PRO A 39 -4.70 -22.78 -8.62
C PRO A 39 -5.14 -21.30 -8.61
N LYS A 40 -5.36 -20.76 -9.82
CA LYS A 40 -6.03 -19.46 -10.02
C LYS A 40 -7.44 -19.57 -9.47
N THR A 41 -7.69 -19.01 -8.30
CA THR A 41 -9.03 -18.98 -7.71
C THR A 41 -9.80 -17.84 -8.37
N ASP A 42 -10.72 -18.21 -9.27
CA ASP A 42 -11.70 -17.30 -9.84
C ASP A 42 -12.78 -17.02 -8.78
N LEU A 43 -12.68 -15.86 -8.11
CA LEU A 43 -13.56 -15.46 -7.01
C LEU A 43 -15.03 -15.37 -7.42
N ALA A 44 -15.34 -15.34 -8.72
CA ALA A 44 -16.71 -15.36 -9.24
C ALA A 44 -17.42 -16.71 -9.03
N GLN A 45 -16.69 -17.81 -8.79
CA GLN A 45 -17.28 -19.15 -8.67
C GLN A 45 -17.76 -19.51 -7.26
N VAL A 46 -17.51 -18.67 -6.25
CA VAL A 46 -17.78 -19.00 -4.84
C VAL A 46 -19.24 -18.71 -4.43
N PHE A 47 -20.01 -17.93 -5.20
CA PHE A 47 -21.37 -17.51 -4.77
C PHE A 47 -22.42 -17.49 -5.90
N PRO A 48 -23.05 -18.63 -6.25
CA PRO A 48 -24.22 -18.63 -7.10
C PRO A 48 -25.47 -18.31 -6.26
N GLY A 49 -26.06 -17.12 -6.42
CA GLY A 49 -27.47 -16.90 -6.04
C GLY A 49 -27.85 -15.68 -5.19
N SER A 50 -26.99 -14.67 -5.01
CA SER A 50 -27.46 -13.38 -4.48
C SER A 50 -27.53 -12.36 -5.61
N THR A 51 -28.69 -11.73 -5.79
CA THR A 51 -28.81 -10.56 -6.67
C THR A 51 -27.93 -9.46 -6.06
N PRO A 52 -26.87 -8.99 -6.73
CA PRO A 52 -25.99 -8.00 -6.12
C PRO A 52 -26.77 -6.71 -5.93
N MET A 53 -26.86 -6.24 -4.67
CA MET A 53 -27.11 -4.83 -4.39
C MET A 53 -26.13 -4.02 -5.25
N ALA A 54 -26.63 -3.30 -6.24
CA ALA A 54 -25.81 -2.52 -7.17
C ALA A 54 -24.88 -1.62 -6.36
N GLY A 55 -23.57 -1.79 -6.54
CA GLY A 55 -22.58 -0.96 -5.89
C GLY A 55 -22.68 0.51 -6.33
N PRO A 56 -21.94 1.43 -5.69
CA PRO A 56 -21.81 2.78 -6.17
C PRO A 56 -21.44 2.78 -7.66
N LYS A 57 -22.13 3.62 -8.43
CA LYS A 57 -21.81 3.83 -9.83
C LYS A 57 -20.68 4.86 -9.91
N LEU A 58 -19.67 4.54 -10.71
CA LEU A 58 -18.56 5.44 -11.00
C LEU A 58 -19.07 6.83 -11.39
N THR A 59 -18.58 7.85 -10.69
CA THR A 59 -18.91 9.26 -10.93
C THR A 59 -17.62 10.03 -11.11
N THR A 60 -17.26 10.30 -12.36
CA THR A 60 -15.95 10.83 -12.77
C THR A 60 -16.06 12.06 -13.66
N SER A 61 -14.98 12.81 -13.74
CA SER A 61 -14.84 13.97 -14.63
C SER A 61 -13.88 13.60 -15.76
N ASP A 62 -14.41 12.85 -16.73
CA ASP A 62 -13.61 12.09 -17.70
C ASP A 62 -12.67 12.91 -18.59
N ASP A 63 -13.02 14.17 -18.85
CA ASP A 63 -12.32 15.07 -19.77
C ASP A 63 -11.44 16.12 -19.07
N LEU A 64 -11.40 16.11 -17.73
CA LEU A 64 -10.54 17.00 -16.97
C LEU A 64 -9.07 16.55 -17.02
N LEU A 65 -8.17 17.51 -17.11
CA LEU A 65 -6.74 17.27 -17.26
C LEU A 65 -6.14 16.61 -16.02
N ILE A 66 -5.42 15.53 -16.24
CA ILE A 66 -4.60 14.80 -15.27
C ILE A 66 -3.13 14.94 -15.68
N CYS A 67 -2.29 15.45 -14.78
CA CYS A 67 -0.85 15.52 -15.01
C CYS A 67 -0.25 14.12 -15.18
N CYS A 68 0.42 13.86 -16.30
CA CYS A 68 1.02 12.54 -16.57
C CYS A 68 2.15 12.18 -15.60
N ALA A 69 2.81 13.19 -15.01
CA ALA A 69 3.96 12.99 -14.13
C ALA A 69 3.58 12.67 -12.68
N CYS A 70 2.62 13.39 -12.08
CA CYS A 70 2.21 13.17 -10.69
C CYS A 70 0.81 12.60 -10.51
N GLY A 71 -0.05 12.65 -11.54
CA GLY A 71 -1.42 12.17 -11.49
C GLY A 71 -2.43 13.16 -10.91
N ALA A 72 -2.03 14.39 -10.55
CA ALA A 72 -2.94 15.42 -10.07
C ALA A 72 -3.91 15.87 -11.17
N GLN A 73 -5.21 15.89 -10.84
CA GLN A 73 -6.27 16.33 -11.74
C GLN A 73 -6.60 17.81 -11.51
N TYR A 74 -7.00 18.52 -12.57
CA TYR A 74 -7.32 19.94 -12.55
C TYR A 74 -8.75 20.17 -13.02
N GLU A 75 -9.38 21.24 -12.56
CA GLU A 75 -10.73 21.71 -12.96
C GLU A 75 -10.81 22.31 -14.37
N VAL A 76 -9.90 21.93 -15.27
CA VAL A 76 -9.83 22.42 -16.65
C VAL A 76 -9.66 21.26 -17.64
N ASP A 77 -10.09 21.47 -18.88
CA ASP A 77 -9.92 20.54 -19.99
C ASP A 77 -8.79 21.00 -20.95
N GLU A 78 -8.61 20.25 -22.04
CA GLU A 78 -7.59 20.50 -23.06
C GLU A 78 -7.73 21.87 -23.77
N THR A 79 -8.92 22.47 -23.78
CA THR A 79 -9.15 23.75 -24.46
C THR A 79 -8.45 24.93 -23.78
N THR A 80 -8.09 24.78 -22.51
CA THR A 80 -7.42 25.83 -21.73
C THR A 80 -5.95 26.02 -22.09
N GLY A 81 -5.34 25.06 -22.81
CA GLY A 81 -3.93 25.12 -23.18
C GLY A 81 -2.96 24.99 -22.00
N LYS A 82 -3.41 24.45 -20.87
CA LYS A 82 -2.59 24.29 -19.66
C LYS A 82 -1.31 23.50 -19.94
N ASP A 83 -0.18 24.08 -19.57
CA ASP A 83 1.16 23.55 -19.74
C ASP A 83 1.97 23.47 -18.42
N GLU A 84 1.42 23.97 -17.31
CA GLU A 84 2.08 24.00 -16.00
C GLU A 84 1.34 23.15 -14.96
N CYS A 85 2.06 22.40 -14.12
CA CYS A 85 1.49 21.62 -13.02
C CYS A 85 2.06 22.09 -11.68
N ARG A 86 1.21 22.70 -10.83
CA ARG A 86 1.60 23.28 -9.53
C ARG A 86 2.39 22.32 -8.63
N ILE A 87 2.07 21.03 -8.66
CA ILE A 87 2.77 20.01 -7.86
C ILE A 87 4.12 19.62 -8.48
N CYS A 88 4.24 19.61 -9.81
CA CYS A 88 5.48 19.27 -10.52
C CYS A 88 6.48 20.43 -10.56
N GLU A 89 5.97 21.65 -10.51
CA GLU A 89 6.77 22.88 -10.42
C GLU A 89 7.19 23.23 -9.00
N ASP A 90 6.62 22.58 -7.99
CA ASP A 90 7.15 22.68 -6.64
C ASP A 90 8.61 22.17 -6.66
N PRO A 91 9.57 22.89 -6.06
CA PRO A 91 10.99 22.55 -6.14
C PRO A 91 11.33 21.22 -5.44
N ARG A 92 10.37 20.61 -4.73
CA ARG A 92 10.47 19.24 -4.20
C ARG A 92 10.29 18.17 -5.27
N GLN A 93 9.70 18.52 -6.40
CA GLN A 93 9.41 17.63 -7.51
C GLN A 93 10.28 18.04 -8.72
N PHE A 94 9.91 17.60 -9.91
CA PHE A 94 10.55 17.96 -11.15
C PHE A 94 9.52 17.98 -12.28
N VAL A 95 9.80 18.78 -13.31
CA VAL A 95 9.17 18.66 -14.61
C VAL A 95 9.96 17.64 -15.43
N PRO A 96 9.31 16.64 -16.05
CA PRO A 96 10.01 15.64 -16.87
C PRO A 96 10.85 16.29 -17.98
N PRO A 97 11.98 15.67 -18.41
CA PRO A 97 12.79 16.20 -19.51
C PRO A 97 12.05 16.40 -20.83
N THR A 98 10.95 15.67 -21.04
CA THR A 98 10.06 15.82 -22.20
C THR A 98 9.14 17.05 -22.12
N GLY A 99 9.22 17.80 -21.02
CA GLY A 99 8.25 18.83 -20.66
C GLY A 99 7.06 18.27 -19.90
N GLN A 100 6.19 19.18 -19.47
CA GLN A 100 4.95 18.86 -18.79
C GLN A 100 3.93 18.31 -19.80
N ALA A 101 3.26 17.22 -19.43
CA ALA A 101 2.22 16.59 -20.23
C ALA A 101 0.97 16.31 -19.39
N PHE A 102 -0.17 16.34 -20.06
CA PHE A 102 -1.47 16.04 -19.48
C PHE A 102 -2.20 14.98 -20.30
N THR A 103 -3.03 14.21 -19.61
CA THR A 103 -3.99 13.24 -20.16
C THR A 103 -5.35 13.50 -19.53
N THR A 104 -6.33 12.64 -19.77
CA THR A 104 -7.64 12.66 -19.11
C THR A 104 -7.99 11.26 -18.64
N LEU A 105 -8.98 11.12 -17.76
CA LEU A 105 -9.40 9.79 -17.31
C LEU A 105 -9.97 8.96 -18.49
N ARG A 106 -10.68 9.61 -19.43
CA ARG A 106 -11.12 8.99 -20.69
C ARG A 106 -9.97 8.33 -21.44
N LYS A 107 -8.88 9.07 -21.67
CA LYS A 107 -7.68 8.57 -22.36
C LYS A 107 -6.99 7.45 -21.57
N LEU A 108 -7.04 7.50 -20.24
CA LEU A 108 -6.50 6.42 -19.42
C LEU A 108 -7.34 5.14 -19.52
N HIS A 109 -8.68 5.23 -19.58
CA HIS A 109 -9.55 4.06 -19.78
C HIS A 109 -9.37 3.40 -21.16
N GLU A 110 -9.02 4.17 -22.18
CA GLU A 110 -8.67 3.65 -23.51
C GLU A 110 -7.28 2.97 -23.54
N GLY A 111 -6.45 3.26 -22.55
CA GLY A 111 -5.10 2.72 -22.40
C GLY A 111 -5.06 1.34 -21.72
N PRO A 112 -3.85 0.82 -21.48
CA PRO A 112 -3.65 -0.50 -20.87
C PRO A 112 -3.77 -0.50 -19.33
N TYR A 113 -4.30 0.56 -18.73
CA TYR A 113 -4.28 0.78 -17.29
C TYR A 113 -5.34 -0.04 -16.57
N ARG A 114 -4.96 -0.61 -15.43
CA ARG A 114 -5.84 -1.27 -14.47
C ARG A 114 -5.31 -1.09 -13.06
N ASN A 115 -6.18 -1.17 -12.06
CA ASN A 115 -5.74 -1.25 -10.67
C ASN A 115 -5.60 -2.71 -10.22
N VAL A 116 -4.47 -2.98 -9.58
CA VAL A 116 -4.15 -4.26 -8.96
C VAL A 116 -4.38 -4.15 -7.47
N PHE A 117 -5.05 -5.14 -6.89
CA PHE A 117 -5.36 -5.22 -5.47
C PHE A 117 -4.63 -6.41 -4.88
N GLU A 118 -3.81 -6.17 -3.86
CA GLU A 118 -2.94 -7.18 -3.28
C GLU A 118 -3.11 -7.20 -1.76
N PRO A 119 -3.68 -8.26 -1.19
CA PRO A 119 -3.73 -8.43 0.25
C PRO A 119 -2.32 -8.43 0.86
N CYS A 120 -2.14 -7.70 1.96
CA CYS A 120 -0.84 -7.65 2.62
C CYS A 120 -0.59 -8.98 3.36
N ALA A 121 0.48 -9.68 3.00
CA ALA A 121 0.79 -11.01 3.58
C ALA A 121 1.01 -10.99 5.11
N HIS A 122 1.40 -9.84 5.68
CA HIS A 122 1.68 -9.67 7.11
C HIS A 122 0.50 -9.06 7.88
N ASN A 123 -0.55 -8.64 7.18
CA ASN A 123 -1.67 -7.91 7.75
C ASN A 123 -2.93 -8.11 6.90
N ASP A 124 -3.80 -9.01 7.35
CA ASP A 124 -5.05 -9.32 6.65
C ASP A 124 -6.00 -8.12 6.58
N THR A 125 -5.94 -7.16 7.48
CA THR A 125 -6.79 -5.96 7.44
C THR A 125 -6.42 -4.96 6.34
N VAL A 126 -5.25 -5.10 5.69
CA VAL A 126 -4.74 -4.13 4.70
C VAL A 126 -4.67 -4.75 3.31
N VAL A 127 -5.23 -4.04 2.33
CA VAL A 127 -5.09 -4.33 0.90
C VAL A 127 -4.34 -3.18 0.23
N GLU A 128 -3.27 -3.50 -0.47
CA GLU A 128 -2.47 -2.53 -1.23
C GLU A 128 -3.02 -2.43 -2.65
N ILE A 129 -3.15 -1.19 -3.16
CA ILE A 129 -3.74 -0.91 -4.46
C ILE A 129 -2.76 -0.04 -5.27
N HIS A 130 -2.42 -0.47 -6.48
CA HIS A 130 -1.58 0.29 -7.41
C HIS A 130 -2.03 0.14 -8.85
N THR A 131 -1.66 1.09 -9.71
CA THR A 131 -2.01 1.08 -11.13
C THR A 131 -0.91 0.39 -11.96
N GLU A 132 -1.32 -0.50 -12.87
CA GLU A 132 -0.47 -1.15 -13.87
C GLU A 132 -0.96 -0.89 -15.30
N PRO A 133 -0.08 -0.49 -16.25
CA PRO A 133 1.31 -0.11 -16.02
C PRO A 133 1.40 1.14 -15.13
N LYS A 134 2.61 1.40 -14.59
CA LYS A 134 2.86 2.54 -13.71
C LYS A 134 2.32 3.84 -14.33
N PHE A 135 1.47 4.55 -13.59
CA PHE A 135 1.02 5.90 -13.92
C PHE A 135 1.45 6.88 -12.83
N GLY A 136 1.69 8.14 -13.21
CA GLY A 136 2.23 9.15 -12.31
C GLY A 136 3.58 8.71 -11.71
N ILE A 137 3.77 8.96 -10.41
CA ILE A 137 5.00 8.57 -9.71
C ILE A 137 5.00 7.09 -9.31
N GLY A 138 3.92 6.35 -9.56
CA GLY A 138 3.76 4.94 -9.15
C GLY A 138 3.41 4.78 -7.68
N GLN A 139 2.73 5.78 -7.13
CA GLN A 139 2.22 5.77 -5.78
C GLN A 139 1.08 4.74 -5.62
N GLY A 140 0.91 4.21 -4.41
CA GLY A 140 -0.13 3.22 -4.10
C GLY A 140 -1.08 3.68 -2.99
N ALA A 141 -2.33 3.24 -3.05
CA ALA A 141 -3.32 3.42 -1.99
C ALA A 141 -3.38 2.19 -1.08
N ARG A 142 -3.86 2.36 0.15
CA ARG A 142 -4.10 1.25 1.10
C ARG A 142 -5.54 1.28 1.56
N LEU A 143 -6.28 0.23 1.26
CA LEU A 143 -7.58 -0.02 1.84
C LEU A 143 -7.38 -0.70 3.19
N ILE A 144 -7.74 -0.01 4.26
CA ILE A 144 -7.64 -0.49 5.64
C ILE A 144 -9.04 -0.86 6.11
N ARG A 145 -9.21 -2.13 6.46
CA ARG A 145 -10.49 -2.68 6.91
C ARG A 145 -10.57 -2.59 8.42
N THR A 146 -11.48 -1.77 8.94
CA THR A 146 -11.64 -1.57 10.39
C THR A 146 -13.04 -1.99 10.85
N PRO A 147 -13.22 -2.40 12.12
CA PRO A 147 -14.54 -2.71 12.65
C PRO A 147 -15.54 -1.55 12.60
N ASN A 148 -15.07 -0.31 12.49
CA ASN A 148 -15.90 0.90 12.44
C ASN A 148 -16.15 1.41 11.01
N GLY A 149 -15.62 0.72 9.99
CA GLY A 149 -15.64 1.21 8.62
C GLY A 149 -14.34 1.01 7.87
N ASN A 150 -14.41 0.78 6.56
CA ASN A 150 -13.20 0.79 5.74
C ASN A 150 -12.72 2.23 5.49
N VAL A 151 -11.41 2.41 5.40
CA VAL A 151 -10.79 3.69 5.06
C VAL A 151 -9.75 3.50 3.96
N LEU A 152 -9.57 4.52 3.13
CA LEU A 152 -8.45 4.57 2.19
C LEU A 152 -7.40 5.52 2.73
N TRP A 153 -6.19 4.99 2.94
CA TRP A 153 -4.99 5.78 3.12
C TRP A 153 -4.36 6.02 1.75
N ASP A 154 -4.24 7.30 1.39
CA ASP A 154 -3.74 7.77 0.10
C ASP A 154 -4.60 7.33 -1.11
N LEU A 155 -4.32 7.90 -2.28
CA LEU A 155 -5.05 7.62 -3.52
C LEU A 155 -4.13 7.38 -4.72
N ILE A 156 -4.70 6.73 -5.73
CA ILE A 156 -4.14 6.58 -7.08
C ILE A 156 -5.04 7.31 -8.08
N ALA A 157 -4.46 7.78 -9.18
CA ALA A 157 -5.18 8.63 -10.13
C ALA A 157 -6.17 7.85 -11.02
N TYR A 158 -5.80 6.64 -11.45
CA TYR A 158 -6.67 5.82 -12.28
C TYR A 158 -7.84 5.27 -11.44
N LEU A 159 -9.07 5.56 -11.85
CA LEU A 159 -10.30 5.09 -11.23
C LEU A 159 -11.25 4.60 -12.32
N ASP A 160 -11.76 3.39 -12.16
CA ASP A 160 -12.74 2.76 -13.05
C ASP A 160 -13.78 1.97 -12.25
N GLN A 161 -14.82 1.48 -12.92
CA GLN A 161 -15.91 0.77 -12.24
C GLN A 161 -15.43 -0.54 -11.58
N ASP A 162 -14.48 -1.25 -12.20
CA ASP A 162 -13.90 -2.48 -11.61
C ASP A 162 -13.19 -2.17 -10.27
N THR A 163 -12.46 -1.06 -10.20
CA THR A 163 -11.87 -0.57 -8.94
C THR A 163 -12.94 -0.29 -7.89
N VAL A 164 -14.03 0.37 -8.28
CA VAL A 164 -15.16 0.69 -7.40
C VAL A 164 -15.80 -0.58 -6.84
N ASP A 165 -16.07 -1.53 -7.72
CA ASP A 165 -16.67 -2.82 -7.38
C ASP A 165 -15.77 -3.61 -6.43
N LYS A 166 -14.45 -3.62 -6.67
CA LYS A 166 -13.46 -4.28 -5.80
C LYS A 166 -13.36 -3.64 -4.42
N VAL A 167 -13.30 -2.31 -4.32
CA VAL A 167 -13.33 -1.60 -3.02
C VAL A 167 -14.59 -1.96 -2.24
N CYS A 168 -15.73 -2.05 -2.93
CA CYS A 168 -16.98 -2.47 -2.32
C CYS A 168 -16.97 -3.95 -1.88
N LEU A 169 -16.39 -4.84 -2.68
CA LEU A 169 -16.28 -6.27 -2.35
C LEU A 169 -15.46 -6.50 -1.06
N TYR A 170 -14.32 -5.82 -0.92
CA TYR A 170 -13.51 -5.84 0.30
C TYR A 170 -14.24 -5.22 1.51
N SER A 171 -15.26 -4.40 1.26
CA SER A 171 -16.13 -3.82 2.30
C SER A 171 -17.27 -4.73 2.73
N ARG A 172 -17.57 -5.80 1.98
CA ARG A 172 -18.65 -6.75 2.27
C ARG A 172 -18.14 -8.06 2.90
N THR A 173 -16.85 -8.35 2.82
CA THR A 173 -16.28 -9.66 3.16
C THR A 173 -15.51 -9.63 4.48
N HIS A 174 -16.20 -9.98 5.57
CA HIS A 174 -15.57 -10.56 6.75
C HIS A 174 -16.24 -11.92 7.02
N ILE A 175 -15.50 -13.01 6.81
CA ILE A 175 -15.87 -14.35 7.30
C ILE A 175 -14.99 -14.60 8.51
N SER A 176 -15.52 -14.37 9.71
CA SER A 176 -14.89 -14.87 10.94
C SER A 176 -15.30 -16.33 11.11
N ILE A 177 -14.40 -17.28 10.81
CA ILE A 177 -14.54 -18.67 11.26
C ILE A 177 -14.15 -18.68 12.74
N SER A 178 -15.13 -18.57 13.63
CA SER A 178 -14.91 -18.89 15.04
C SER A 178 -14.89 -20.42 15.17
N MET A 179 -13.72 -21.02 15.40
CA MET A 179 -13.69 -22.37 15.94
C MET A 179 -14.20 -22.31 17.38
N GLY A 180 -15.40 -22.86 17.61
CA GLY A 180 -15.98 -22.99 18.94
C GLY A 180 -15.08 -23.81 19.88
N PRO A 181 -15.25 -23.68 21.20
CA PRO A 181 -14.41 -24.40 22.14
C PRO A 181 -14.56 -25.91 21.96
N SER A 182 -13.42 -26.60 21.90
CA SER A 182 -13.32 -28.06 21.92
C SER A 182 -14.19 -28.63 23.06
N PRO A 183 -15.03 -29.67 22.82
CA PRO A 183 -15.76 -30.31 23.89
C PRO A 183 -14.77 -31.05 24.80
N SER A 184 -14.45 -30.44 25.95
CA SER A 184 -13.87 -31.15 27.08
C SER A 184 -15.00 -31.70 27.95
N LYS A 185 -15.14 -33.03 27.94
CA LYS A 185 -15.57 -33.90 29.07
C LYS A 185 -16.11 -35.24 28.53
N ILE A 186 -15.30 -36.28 28.59
CA ILE A 186 -15.68 -37.54 29.25
C ILE A 186 -14.41 -38.05 29.94
N ALA A 187 -14.40 -37.99 31.26
CA ALA A 187 -13.49 -38.75 32.10
C ALA A 187 -14.33 -39.83 32.79
N SER A 188 -13.96 -41.09 32.64
CA SER A 188 -13.82 -42.09 33.72
C SER A 188 -13.79 -43.52 33.18
N ASP A 189 -12.79 -44.26 33.65
CA ASP A 189 -12.77 -45.72 33.89
C ASP A 189 -12.46 -46.68 32.73
N ILE A 190 -11.18 -47.09 32.64
CA ILE A 190 -10.67 -48.44 32.96
C ILE A 190 -9.17 -48.50 32.55
N LEU A 191 -8.30 -48.76 33.53
CA LEU A 191 -6.91 -49.25 33.38
C LEU A 191 -6.89 -50.74 33.78
N PRO A 192 -5.80 -51.53 33.56
CA PRO A 192 -4.69 -51.42 32.60
C PRO A 192 -4.44 -52.75 31.84
N PHE A 193 -3.82 -52.73 30.64
CA PHE A 193 -2.93 -53.84 30.23
C PHE A 193 -1.87 -53.34 29.26
N SER A 194 -0.66 -53.83 29.49
CA SER A 194 0.61 -53.43 28.91
C SER A 194 0.92 -54.14 27.58
N LEU A 195 1.92 -53.60 26.88
CA LEU A 195 2.81 -54.23 25.87
C LEU A 195 2.45 -54.12 24.36
N THR A 196 3.28 -53.32 23.69
CA THR A 196 4.03 -53.64 22.45
C THR A 196 3.25 -53.76 21.13
N LEU A 197 3.56 -52.91 20.14
CA LEU A 197 4.33 -53.27 18.94
C LEU A 197 4.39 -52.10 17.93
N CYS A 198 5.60 -51.52 17.79
CA CYS A 198 6.01 -50.82 16.58
C CYS A 198 6.29 -51.83 15.46
N PHE A 199 6.19 -51.34 14.23
CA PHE A 199 6.65 -51.91 12.95
C PHE A 199 5.76 -52.92 12.21
N LEU A 200 5.58 -52.57 10.92
CA LEU A 200 5.50 -53.39 9.71
C LEU A 200 4.14 -53.30 8.97
N PHE A 201 4.08 -52.68 7.79
CA PHE A 201 4.47 -53.30 6.52
C PHE A 201 4.17 -52.36 5.33
N ASN A 202 5.17 -52.25 4.47
CA ASN A 202 5.08 -51.78 3.09
C ASN A 202 4.21 -52.75 2.26
N SER A 203 3.54 -52.24 1.21
CA SER A 203 3.58 -52.78 -0.17
C SER A 203 2.24 -52.70 -0.93
N ILE A 204 2.37 -52.34 -2.22
CA ILE A 204 1.69 -52.92 -3.40
C ILE A 204 0.51 -52.17 -4.06
N LEU A 205 0.91 -51.55 -5.20
CA LEU A 205 0.33 -51.59 -6.56
C LEU A 205 -0.66 -50.50 -7.06
N PHE A 206 -0.06 -49.63 -7.87
CA PHE A 206 -0.52 -49.16 -9.20
C PHE A 206 -1.48 -50.13 -9.92
N TRP A 207 -2.61 -49.61 -10.43
CA TRP A 207 -3.17 -50.05 -11.72
C TRP A 207 -4.03 -48.97 -12.39
N SER A 208 -3.98 -48.96 -13.72
CA SER A 208 -4.17 -47.82 -14.61
C SER A 208 -5.61 -47.53 -15.06
N GLU A 209 -5.79 -46.35 -15.65
CA GLU A 209 -6.79 -46.07 -16.67
C GLU A 209 -6.88 -47.21 -17.70
N GLU A 210 -8.12 -47.62 -18.01
CA GLU A 210 -8.63 -48.02 -19.33
C GLU A 210 -9.74 -49.10 -19.21
N LYS A 211 -10.99 -48.67 -18.98
CA LYS A 211 -12.17 -49.38 -19.47
C LYS A 211 -13.39 -48.47 -19.62
N ARG A 212 -13.51 -47.95 -20.84
CA ARG A 212 -14.71 -47.39 -21.44
C ARG A 212 -15.87 -48.40 -21.48
N ARG A 213 -17.08 -47.87 -21.23
CA ARG A 213 -18.41 -48.20 -21.82
C ARG A 213 -19.33 -49.26 -21.16
N ARG A 214 -20.62 -48.84 -21.11
CA ARG A 214 -21.93 -49.52 -20.93
C ARG A 214 -22.44 -49.52 -19.47
N LYS A 215 -23.65 -49.05 -19.14
CA LYS A 215 -24.86 -48.71 -19.90
C LYS A 215 -25.71 -47.69 -19.13
N ARG A 216 -26.30 -46.76 -19.88
CA ARG A 216 -27.41 -45.88 -19.47
C ARG A 216 -28.64 -46.70 -19.08
N ARG A 217 -29.32 -46.30 -18.01
CA ARG A 217 -30.78 -46.40 -17.84
C ARG A 217 -31.20 -45.50 -16.67
N ALA A 218 -31.79 -44.36 -16.98
CA ALA A 218 -32.77 -43.72 -16.11
C ALA A 218 -33.73 -42.96 -17.02
N ILE A 219 -34.98 -43.39 -16.98
CA ILE A 219 -36.14 -42.91 -17.72
C ILE A 219 -36.74 -41.75 -16.91
N PHE A 220 -37.18 -40.71 -17.62
CA PHE A 220 -37.92 -39.55 -17.10
C PHE A 220 -39.28 -39.92 -16.50
N PHE A 221 -39.71 -39.15 -15.50
CA PHE A 221 -41.07 -38.71 -15.06
C PHE A 221 -40.92 -38.44 -13.55
N GLY A 222 -41.27 -37.32 -12.92
CA GLY A 222 -42.23 -36.24 -13.15
C GLY A 222 -42.68 -35.82 -11.74
N HIS A 223 -42.59 -34.53 -11.40
CA HIS A 223 -43.18 -33.80 -10.26
C HIS A 223 -43.65 -34.57 -9.00
N ALA A 224 -43.02 -34.31 -7.85
CA ALA A 224 -43.66 -33.88 -6.59
C ALA A 224 -42.63 -33.85 -5.45
N ALA A 225 -42.64 -32.77 -4.69
CA ALA A 225 -41.83 -32.51 -3.51
C ALA A 225 -42.01 -33.59 -2.43
N TRP A 226 -40.92 -34.02 -1.79
CA TRP A 226 -40.86 -34.27 -0.34
C TRP A 226 -39.42 -34.02 0.14
N PHE A 227 -39.34 -33.07 1.06
CA PHE A 227 -38.17 -32.62 1.80
C PHE A 227 -37.56 -33.75 2.63
N ILE A 228 -36.23 -33.85 2.65
CA ILE A 228 -35.50 -34.34 3.82
C ILE A 228 -34.56 -33.22 4.24
N TRP A 229 -34.91 -32.63 5.39
CA TRP A 229 -34.14 -31.68 6.17
C TRP A 229 -32.86 -32.34 6.68
N MET A 230 -31.71 -31.72 6.41
CA MET A 230 -30.64 -31.65 7.40
C MET A 230 -30.52 -30.18 7.80
N GLU A 231 -31.14 -29.91 8.94
CA GLU A 231 -31.16 -28.68 9.71
C GLU A 231 -29.72 -28.37 10.15
N PHE A 232 -29.02 -27.51 9.41
CA PHE A 232 -27.95 -26.72 9.99
C PHE A 232 -28.59 -25.44 10.53
N ASP A 233 -28.96 -25.49 11.81
CA ASP A 233 -29.32 -24.31 12.58
C ASP A 233 -28.18 -23.28 12.53
N GLY A 234 -28.49 -22.08 12.03
CA GLY A 234 -27.78 -20.87 12.41
C GLY A 234 -26.50 -20.54 11.65
N VAL A 235 -26.54 -20.46 10.31
CA VAL A 235 -25.66 -19.54 9.57
C VAL A 235 -26.50 -18.72 8.59
N GLY A 236 -27.40 -17.90 9.14
CA GLY A 236 -27.85 -16.71 8.43
C GLY A 236 -26.66 -15.77 8.35
N VAL A 237 -25.91 -15.83 7.24
CA VAL A 237 -24.78 -14.94 7.00
C VAL A 237 -25.32 -13.51 6.96
N GLN A 238 -25.05 -12.74 8.01
CA GLN A 238 -25.33 -11.31 8.04
C GLN A 238 -24.27 -10.62 7.17
N ILE A 239 -24.51 -10.59 5.85
CA ILE A 239 -23.68 -9.89 4.85
C ILE A 239 -23.98 -8.39 4.91
N THR A 240 -23.60 -7.77 6.01
CA THR A 240 -23.50 -6.33 6.29
C THR A 240 -22.60 -6.28 7.52
N GLU A 241 -21.49 -5.55 7.59
CA GLU A 241 -21.47 -4.36 8.46
C GLU A 241 -20.08 -3.65 8.56
N LEU A 242 -19.10 -3.84 7.67
CA LEU A 242 -17.91 -2.96 7.69
C LEU A 242 -18.19 -1.54 7.16
N GLY A 243 -19.45 -1.10 7.15
CA GLY A 243 -19.83 0.30 7.02
C GLY A 243 -19.52 1.01 5.70
N GLY A 244 -19.08 0.29 4.67
CA GLY A 244 -18.62 0.88 3.41
C GLY A 244 -17.30 1.64 3.58
N LEU A 245 -16.91 2.40 2.55
CA LEU A 245 -15.78 3.33 2.65
C LEU A 245 -16.22 4.55 3.45
N LYS A 246 -15.77 4.68 4.71
CA LYS A 246 -16.16 5.78 5.61
C LYS A 246 -15.54 7.11 5.21
N PHE A 247 -14.28 7.07 4.81
CA PHE A 247 -13.54 8.21 4.32
C PHE A 247 -12.26 7.79 3.63
N ILE A 248 -11.71 8.76 2.93
CA ILE A 248 -10.35 8.74 2.39
C ILE A 248 -9.54 9.76 3.19
N ILE A 249 -8.28 9.47 3.47
CA ILE A 249 -7.34 10.43 4.02
C ILE A 249 -6.06 10.41 3.20
N ILE A 250 -5.55 11.58 2.86
CA ILE A 250 -4.40 11.74 1.99
C ILE A 250 -3.23 12.32 2.76
N SER A 251 -2.06 11.68 2.66
CA SER A 251 -0.85 12.01 3.40
C SER A 251 -0.29 13.40 3.05
N HIS A 252 -0.23 13.75 1.76
CA HIS A 252 0.34 15.01 1.25
C HIS A 252 0.06 15.17 -0.28
N PRO A 253 0.46 16.29 -0.92
CA PRO A 253 0.06 16.65 -2.29
C PRO A 253 0.29 15.65 -3.42
N HIS A 254 1.31 14.77 -3.37
CA HIS A 254 1.53 13.79 -4.46
C HIS A 254 0.43 12.74 -4.58
N PHE A 255 -0.42 12.63 -3.56
CA PHE A 255 -1.53 11.71 -3.48
C PHE A 255 -2.90 12.38 -3.67
N TYR A 256 -2.95 13.69 -4.02
CA TYR A 256 -4.21 14.39 -4.29
C TYR A 256 -4.93 13.87 -5.53
N THR A 257 -4.17 13.40 -6.52
CA THR A 257 -4.64 12.64 -7.69
C THR A 257 -6.01 13.09 -8.23
N THR A 258 -6.98 12.18 -8.29
CA THR A 258 -8.37 12.35 -8.72
C THR A 258 -9.32 12.38 -7.50
N TRP A 259 -8.90 12.96 -6.36
CA TRP A 259 -9.61 12.88 -5.08
C TRP A 259 -11.11 13.22 -5.14
N ALA A 260 -11.48 14.20 -5.97
CA ALA A 260 -12.85 14.65 -6.10
C ALA A 260 -13.73 13.58 -6.77
N ASP A 261 -13.20 12.85 -7.75
CA ASP A 261 -13.89 11.74 -8.42
C ASP A 261 -14.03 10.54 -7.46
N TRP A 262 -13.01 10.25 -6.64
CA TRP A 262 -13.09 9.25 -5.58
C TRP A 262 -14.15 9.62 -4.53
N SER A 263 -14.14 10.86 -4.03
CA SER A 263 -15.13 11.35 -3.05
C SER A 263 -16.55 11.27 -3.61
N SER A 264 -16.76 11.72 -4.85
CA SER A 264 -18.06 11.71 -5.52
C SER A 264 -18.57 10.29 -5.76
N THR A 265 -17.69 9.38 -6.15
CA THR A 265 -18.05 7.99 -6.46
C THR A 265 -18.47 7.21 -5.20
N PHE A 266 -17.75 7.40 -4.10
CA PHE A 266 -18.01 6.66 -2.86
C PHE A 266 -18.90 7.41 -1.86
N ASP A 267 -19.33 8.63 -2.19
CA ASP A 267 -20.10 9.52 -1.31
C ASP A 267 -19.49 9.61 0.10
N CYS A 268 -18.17 9.83 0.15
CA CYS A 268 -17.42 9.86 1.40
C CYS A 268 -16.48 11.07 1.47
N PRO A 269 -16.22 11.61 2.67
CA PRO A 269 -15.31 12.72 2.83
C PRO A 269 -13.85 12.30 2.56
N VAL A 270 -13.10 13.22 1.96
CA VAL A 270 -11.65 13.15 1.83
C VAL A 270 -11.03 14.10 2.85
N TYR A 271 -10.10 13.60 3.67
CA TYR A 271 -9.33 14.42 4.61
C TYR A 271 -7.96 14.78 4.02
N MET A 272 -7.64 16.07 4.05
CA MET A 272 -6.32 16.64 3.74
C MET A 272 -5.91 17.58 4.87
N THR A 273 -4.65 17.99 4.94
CA THR A 273 -4.23 19.03 5.87
C THR A 273 -4.53 20.42 5.31
N GLU A 274 -4.89 21.37 6.18
CA GLU A 274 -5.20 22.74 5.76
C GLU A 274 -3.99 23.42 5.11
N VAL A 275 -2.81 23.22 5.68
CA VAL A 275 -1.57 23.84 5.19
C VAL A 275 -1.23 23.39 3.76
N ASP A 276 -1.54 22.14 3.39
CA ASP A 276 -1.29 21.63 2.05
C ASP A 276 -2.45 21.88 1.07
N SER A 277 -3.56 22.46 1.52
CA SER A 277 -4.74 22.76 0.67
C SER A 277 -4.46 23.76 -0.46
N VAL A 278 -3.30 24.41 -0.45
CA VAL A 278 -2.82 25.26 -1.55
C VAL A 278 -2.43 24.46 -2.80
N TRP A 279 -2.07 23.18 -2.66
CA TRP A 279 -1.83 22.27 -3.79
C TRP A 279 -3.08 21.52 -4.24
N ALA A 280 -4.17 21.57 -3.48
CA ALA A 280 -5.41 20.89 -3.81
C ALA A 280 -6.15 21.62 -4.93
N ASN A 281 -6.34 20.93 -6.05
CA ASN A 281 -7.22 21.33 -7.14
C ASN A 281 -8.66 20.88 -6.88
N ARG A 282 -9.61 21.36 -7.68
CA ARG A 282 -11.00 20.89 -7.67
C ARG A 282 -11.76 21.02 -6.34
N LYS A 283 -11.30 21.89 -5.42
CA LYS A 283 -11.87 22.07 -4.07
C LYS A 283 -13.37 22.40 -4.06
N ASP A 284 -13.84 23.06 -5.11
CA ASP A 284 -15.23 23.51 -5.26
C ASP A 284 -16.12 22.50 -6.01
N THR A 285 -15.66 21.24 -6.17
CA THR A 285 -16.46 20.19 -6.85
C THR A 285 -17.73 19.89 -6.03
N PRO A 286 -18.95 20.16 -6.54
CA PRO A 286 -20.17 20.10 -5.72
C PRO A 286 -20.55 18.71 -5.22
N SER A 287 -20.15 17.66 -5.95
CA SER A 287 -20.42 16.26 -5.60
C SER A 287 -19.38 15.65 -4.67
N ALA A 288 -18.31 16.37 -4.34
CA ALA A 288 -17.21 15.89 -3.50
C ALA A 288 -17.21 16.61 -2.14
N THR A 289 -16.75 15.92 -1.10
CA THR A 289 -16.62 16.49 0.25
C THR A 289 -15.16 16.51 0.67
N LEU A 290 -14.55 17.69 0.73
CA LEU A 290 -13.21 17.89 1.28
C LEU A 290 -13.28 18.38 2.74
N LYS A 291 -12.51 17.75 3.62
CA LYS A 291 -12.35 18.17 5.02
C LYS A 291 -10.88 18.47 5.31
N LEU A 292 -10.61 19.67 5.82
CA LEU A 292 -9.26 20.13 6.14
C LEU A 292 -8.94 19.93 7.62
N LEU A 293 -7.88 19.18 7.89
CA LEU A 293 -7.33 18.96 9.23
C LEU A 293 -6.36 20.08 9.58
N LYS A 294 -6.54 20.66 10.77
CA LYS A 294 -5.72 21.78 11.29
C LYS A 294 -4.92 21.37 12.52
N GLU A 295 -5.52 20.52 13.35
CA GLU A 295 -4.93 20.09 14.60
C GLU A 295 -3.73 19.17 14.34
N PRO A 296 -2.65 19.26 15.14
CA PRO A 296 -1.47 18.40 14.99
C PRO A 296 -1.78 16.90 15.06
N SER A 297 -2.86 16.54 15.76
CA SER A 297 -3.36 15.17 15.87
C SER A 297 -4.88 15.18 15.82
N THR A 298 -5.48 14.24 15.09
CA THR A 298 -6.94 14.09 14.99
C THR A 298 -7.31 12.61 14.95
N GLU A 299 -8.06 12.14 15.94
CA GLU A 299 -8.65 10.79 15.91
C GLU A 299 -9.86 10.78 14.97
N LEU A 300 -9.79 9.98 13.90
CA LEU A 300 -10.79 9.92 12.84
C LEU A 300 -11.78 8.78 13.03
N LEU A 301 -11.31 7.66 13.62
CA LEU A 301 -12.09 6.53 14.13
C LEU A 301 -11.41 6.06 15.42
N PRO A 302 -12.11 5.32 16.30
CA PRO A 302 -11.48 4.72 17.47
C PRO A 302 -10.21 3.95 17.12
N GLY A 303 -9.06 4.38 17.67
CA GLY A 303 -7.76 3.76 17.40
C GLY A 303 -7.19 4.03 16.00
N LEU A 304 -7.69 5.05 15.29
CA LEU A 304 -7.18 5.48 13.98
C LEU A 304 -6.99 7.00 13.99
N THR A 305 -5.74 7.43 14.14
CA THR A 305 -5.38 8.83 14.39
C THR A 305 -4.48 9.37 13.28
N SER A 306 -4.85 10.50 12.70
CA SER A 306 -3.94 11.24 11.82
C SER A 306 -3.03 12.14 12.65
N VAL A 307 -1.74 12.19 12.31
CA VAL A 307 -0.75 13.06 12.96
C VAL A 307 0.03 13.84 11.89
N ILE A 308 -0.04 15.17 11.97
CA ILE A 308 0.67 16.08 11.07
C ILE A 308 2.11 16.22 11.56
N CYS A 309 3.06 15.68 10.81
CA CYS A 309 4.48 15.68 11.14
C CYS A 309 5.24 16.80 10.41
N GLY A 310 4.78 17.20 9.22
CA GLY A 310 5.52 18.03 8.30
C GLY A 310 6.72 17.29 7.68
N GLY A 311 7.70 18.04 7.19
CA GLY A 311 8.88 17.50 6.52
C GLY A 311 8.78 17.58 5.00
N HIS A 312 8.50 16.45 4.35
CA HIS A 312 8.42 16.33 2.88
C HIS A 312 7.53 17.44 2.29
N PHE A 313 6.30 17.57 2.79
CA PHE A 313 5.48 18.78 2.68
C PHE A 313 5.22 19.38 4.07
N PRO A 314 4.90 20.68 4.17
CA PRO A 314 4.58 21.31 5.46
C PRO A 314 3.45 20.58 6.22
N GLY A 315 2.46 20.06 5.50
CA GLY A 315 1.34 19.29 6.03
C GLY A 315 1.43 17.79 5.86
N SER A 316 2.61 17.23 5.54
CA SER A 316 2.80 15.78 5.50
C SER A 316 2.34 15.15 6.82
N GLN A 317 1.42 14.20 6.71
CA GLN A 317 0.85 13.48 7.85
C GLN A 317 1.06 11.98 7.75
N VAL A 318 0.96 11.32 8.89
CA VAL A 318 0.94 9.86 9.03
C VAL A 318 -0.40 9.41 9.60
N LEU A 319 -0.80 8.18 9.31
CA LEU A 319 -1.96 7.54 9.96
C LEU A 319 -1.48 6.48 10.93
N HIS A 320 -1.80 6.66 12.21
CA HIS A 320 -1.54 5.70 13.26
C HIS A 320 -2.76 4.83 13.48
N SER A 321 -2.58 3.51 13.40
CA SER A 321 -3.62 2.51 13.56
C SER A 321 -3.29 1.57 14.70
N LEU A 322 -4.22 1.42 15.64
CA LEU A 322 -4.13 0.51 16.77
C LEU A 322 -5.04 -0.71 16.56
N PRO A 323 -4.77 -1.85 17.21
CA PRO A 323 -5.72 -2.94 17.29
C PRO A 323 -7.08 -2.46 17.83
N PRO A 324 -8.21 -2.96 17.28
CA PRO A 324 -8.34 -4.04 16.29
C PRO A 324 -8.28 -3.59 14.82
N ASN A 325 -8.05 -2.31 14.51
CA ASN A 325 -8.05 -1.82 13.12
C ASN A 325 -6.91 -2.45 12.28
N THR A 326 -5.77 -2.70 12.92
CA THR A 326 -4.66 -3.50 12.42
C THR A 326 -4.21 -4.49 13.51
N PRO A 327 -3.67 -5.66 13.18
CA PRO A 327 -3.33 -6.70 14.16
C PRO A 327 -2.22 -6.28 15.13
N VAL A 328 -1.38 -5.32 14.71
CA VAL A 328 -0.37 -4.67 15.53
C VAL A 328 -0.48 -3.15 15.39
N PRO A 329 0.02 -2.36 16.36
CA PRO A 329 0.18 -0.93 16.17
C PRO A 329 0.97 -0.64 14.88
N THR A 330 0.37 0.14 13.98
CA THR A 330 0.83 0.31 12.60
C THR A 330 0.88 1.79 12.25
N LEU A 331 1.89 2.21 11.50
CA LEU A 331 2.03 3.58 11.01
C LEU A 331 2.04 3.61 9.48
N PHE A 332 1.07 4.27 8.87
CA PHE A 332 1.10 4.55 7.43
C PHE A 332 1.81 5.88 7.24
N VAL A 333 2.99 5.84 6.63
CA VAL A 333 3.95 6.95 6.62
C VAL A 333 4.09 7.65 5.27
N ALA A 334 3.59 7.02 4.20
CA ALA A 334 3.82 7.45 2.82
C ALA A 334 5.32 7.74 2.60
N ASP A 335 5.67 9.00 2.36
CA ASP A 335 7.03 9.51 2.23
C ASP A 335 7.39 10.57 3.30
N THR A 336 6.54 10.77 4.31
CA THR A 336 6.89 11.58 5.51
C THR A 336 8.19 11.07 6.15
N ILE A 337 8.33 9.73 6.21
CA ILE A 337 9.60 9.04 6.42
C ILE A 337 9.72 7.93 5.37
N PHE A 338 10.92 7.78 4.79
CA PHE A 338 11.12 6.86 3.68
C PHE A 338 11.90 5.62 4.11
N ALA A 339 11.26 4.46 4.11
CA ALA A 339 11.93 3.19 4.39
C ALA A 339 12.92 2.87 3.26
N VAL A 340 14.17 2.57 3.61
CA VAL A 340 15.21 2.24 2.64
C VAL A 340 15.48 0.74 2.57
N GLN A 341 16.20 0.29 1.54
CA GLN A 341 16.53 -1.13 1.37
C GLN A 341 17.21 -1.75 2.60
N SER A 342 18.08 -0.99 3.30
CA SER A 342 18.74 -1.46 4.52
C SER A 342 17.79 -1.65 5.71
N SER A 343 16.52 -1.28 5.58
CA SER A 343 15.47 -1.63 6.53
C SER A 343 15.14 -3.13 6.54
N HIS A 344 15.43 -3.85 5.46
CA HIS A 344 15.19 -5.30 5.36
C HIS A 344 16.41 -6.15 5.68
N ASN A 345 17.55 -5.54 6.02
CA ASN A 345 18.77 -6.25 6.40
C ASN A 345 18.50 -7.33 7.48
N PRO A 346 19.25 -8.44 7.46
CA PRO A 346 19.19 -9.46 8.50
C PRO A 346 19.46 -8.88 9.90
N ASP A 347 18.74 -9.38 10.90
CA ASP A 347 18.88 -8.95 12.30
C ASP A 347 18.55 -10.15 13.21
N PRO A 348 19.48 -10.62 14.08
CA PRO A 348 20.79 -10.05 14.40
C PRO A 348 21.79 -10.08 13.23
N GLY A 349 22.63 -9.05 13.11
CA GLY A 349 23.63 -8.89 12.04
C GLY A 349 23.60 -7.54 11.33
N LYS A 350 22.54 -6.75 11.53
CA LYS A 350 22.48 -5.36 11.08
C LYS A 350 23.50 -4.52 11.84
N ARG A 351 24.35 -3.78 11.12
CA ARG A 351 25.30 -2.84 11.75
C ARG A 351 24.54 -1.70 12.43
N SER A 352 25.02 -1.29 13.60
CA SER A 352 24.43 -0.21 14.40
C SER A 352 24.55 1.19 13.77
N ASP A 353 25.35 1.34 12.73
CA ASP A 353 25.53 2.57 11.94
C ASP A 353 24.73 2.58 10.63
N THR A 354 23.84 1.61 10.43
CA THR A 354 23.04 1.48 9.21
C THR A 354 21.59 1.90 9.44
N ILE A 355 21.13 2.87 8.65
CA ILE A 355 19.77 3.40 8.72
C ILE A 355 18.69 2.38 8.32
N SER A 356 17.45 2.62 8.77
CA SER A 356 16.23 1.95 8.26
C SER A 356 15.32 2.92 7.52
N TYR A 357 15.35 4.19 7.91
CA TYR A 357 14.57 5.28 7.35
C TYR A 357 15.48 6.44 6.92
N GLN A 358 15.09 7.12 5.85
CA GLN A 358 15.61 8.41 5.40
C GLN A 358 14.55 9.51 5.57
N PHE A 359 15.01 10.75 5.64
CA PHE A 359 14.22 11.96 5.83
C PHE A 359 14.56 12.91 4.70
N LEU A 360 13.67 13.01 3.71
CA LEU A 360 13.93 13.71 2.45
C LEU A 360 12.91 14.83 2.28
N TRP A 361 13.41 16.02 1.95
CA TRP A 361 12.59 17.15 1.54
C TRP A 361 12.13 16.98 0.09
N SER A 362 13.02 16.42 -0.74
CA SER A 362 12.74 16.01 -2.11
C SER A 362 13.31 14.62 -2.34
N ILE A 363 12.43 13.63 -2.45
CA ILE A 363 12.82 12.27 -2.86
C ILE A 363 13.42 12.24 -4.27
N PRO A 364 12.79 12.78 -5.32
CA PRO A 364 13.30 12.65 -6.69
C PRO A 364 14.63 13.38 -6.91
N ASN A 365 14.89 14.46 -6.16
CA ASN A 365 16.14 15.21 -6.23
C ASN A 365 17.14 14.80 -5.14
N PHE A 366 16.82 13.81 -4.31
CA PHE A 366 17.64 13.31 -3.21
C PHE A 366 18.08 14.39 -2.21
N ILE A 367 17.21 15.36 -1.93
CA ILE A 367 17.50 16.47 -1.01
C ILE A 367 17.04 16.08 0.39
N PRO A 368 17.94 16.04 1.39
CA PRO A 368 17.58 15.72 2.77
C PRO A 368 16.77 16.82 3.44
N LEU A 369 15.99 16.43 4.46
CA LEU A 369 15.40 17.39 5.39
C LEU A 369 16.47 18.04 6.28
N PRO A 370 16.31 19.31 6.68
CA PRO A 370 17.19 19.92 7.66
C PRO A 370 17.01 19.24 9.04
N PRO A 371 18.05 19.21 9.89
CA PRO A 371 18.03 18.51 11.18
C PRO A 371 16.85 18.84 12.10
N GLU A 372 16.41 20.11 12.12
CA GLU A 372 15.27 20.53 12.94
C GLU A 372 13.95 19.90 12.48
N GLU A 373 13.74 19.74 11.17
CA GLU A 373 12.56 19.03 10.65
C GLU A 373 12.64 17.53 10.96
N VAL A 374 13.84 16.93 10.92
CA VAL A 374 14.04 15.53 11.35
C VAL A 374 13.67 15.35 12.84
N LEU A 375 14.09 16.28 13.70
CA LEU A 375 13.76 16.25 15.13
C LEU A 375 12.27 16.48 15.38
N LYS A 376 11.64 17.39 14.65
CA LYS A 376 10.19 17.63 14.71
C LYS A 376 9.41 16.37 14.35
N ILE A 377 9.75 15.71 13.23
CA ILE A 377 9.13 14.43 12.84
C ILE A 377 9.31 13.39 13.95
N TRP A 378 10.53 13.23 14.47
CA TRP A 378 10.77 12.29 15.58
C TRP A 378 9.87 12.58 16.78
N ARG A 379 9.76 13.85 17.21
CA ARG A 379 8.93 14.23 18.37
C ARG A 379 7.44 13.99 18.14
N CYS A 380 6.93 14.20 16.92
CA CYS A 380 5.56 13.84 16.57
C CYS A 380 5.30 12.33 16.66
N LEU A 381 6.29 11.51 16.29
CA LEU A 381 6.16 10.05 16.26
C LEU A 381 6.54 9.37 17.58
N LYS A 382 7.32 10.03 18.44
CA LYS A 382 7.75 9.54 19.75
C LYS A 382 6.61 9.07 20.67
N PRO A 383 5.43 9.71 20.75
CA PRO A 383 4.34 9.19 21.60
C PRO A 383 3.61 7.98 20.98
N LEU A 384 3.86 7.66 19.71
CA LEU A 384 3.14 6.60 19.00
C LEU A 384 3.88 5.28 19.11
N GLU A 385 3.15 4.21 19.41
CA GLU A 385 3.66 2.84 19.35
C GLU A 385 3.41 2.26 17.96
N PHE A 386 4.42 1.65 17.34
CA PHE A 386 4.27 1.00 16.05
C PHE A 386 5.26 -0.15 15.86
N LYS A 387 4.77 -1.22 15.26
CA LYS A 387 5.52 -2.44 14.91
C LYS A 387 5.51 -2.71 13.41
N ALA A 388 4.81 -1.89 12.65
CA ALA A 388 4.76 -1.93 11.20
C ALA A 388 4.72 -0.51 10.63
N THR A 389 5.40 -0.29 9.51
CA THR A 389 5.28 0.95 8.72
C THR A 389 4.94 0.63 7.27
N TYR A 390 4.01 1.38 6.68
CA TYR A 390 3.65 1.31 5.26
C TYR A 390 4.04 2.59 4.54
N GLY A 391 4.95 2.52 3.56
CA GLY A 391 5.49 3.68 2.85
C GLY A 391 4.80 4.00 1.52
N VAL A 392 5.38 4.88 0.70
CA VAL A 392 4.81 5.37 -0.57
C VAL A 392 4.56 4.28 -1.62
N MET A 393 5.51 3.36 -1.83
CA MET A 393 5.38 2.29 -2.84
C MET A 393 4.95 0.98 -2.21
N ALA A 394 3.85 0.41 -2.72
CA ALA A 394 3.31 -0.87 -2.31
C ALA A 394 4.40 -1.96 -2.35
N LYS A 395 4.42 -2.83 -1.33
CA LYS A 395 5.40 -3.90 -1.06
C LYS A 395 6.85 -3.50 -0.84
N ILE A 396 7.34 -2.45 -1.51
CA ILE A 396 8.75 -2.08 -1.52
C ILE A 396 9.14 -1.36 -0.23
N THR A 397 8.25 -0.50 0.26
CA THR A 397 8.55 0.43 1.38
C THR A 397 7.85 0.05 2.68
N ASN A 398 7.32 -1.17 2.77
CA ASN A 398 6.71 -1.68 3.99
C ASN A 398 7.78 -2.35 4.87
N VAL A 399 7.73 -2.09 6.18
CA VAL A 399 8.68 -2.64 7.16
C VAL A 399 7.92 -3.15 8.36
N PHE A 400 8.21 -4.38 8.78
CA PHE A 400 7.56 -5.05 9.90
C PHE A 400 8.63 -5.44 10.93
N GLU A 401 8.30 -5.31 12.21
CA GLU A 401 9.07 -5.94 13.27
C GLU A 401 9.02 -7.45 13.12
N ARG A 402 10.17 -8.11 13.34
CA ARG A 402 10.30 -9.56 13.31
C ARG A 402 10.70 -10.07 14.69
N PRO A 403 10.24 -11.27 15.09
CA PRO A 403 10.73 -11.91 16.31
C PRO A 403 12.26 -12.02 16.31
N GLY A 404 12.90 -11.71 17.44
CA GLY A 404 14.36 -11.84 17.61
C GLY A 404 15.19 -10.68 17.06
N GLN A 405 14.58 -9.60 16.57
CA GLN A 405 15.31 -8.38 16.20
C GLN A 405 15.96 -7.70 17.39
N SER A 406 17.12 -7.10 17.16
CA SER A 406 17.91 -6.42 18.20
C SER A 406 17.33 -5.07 18.63
N LEU A 407 16.60 -4.41 17.73
CA LEU A 407 15.95 -3.12 17.97
C LEU A 407 14.49 -3.16 17.50
N SER A 408 13.62 -2.51 18.27
CA SER A 408 12.26 -2.19 17.82
C SER A 408 12.30 -1.26 16.59
N LEU A 409 11.21 -1.22 15.83
CA LEU A 409 11.09 -0.38 14.65
C LEU A 409 11.17 1.11 15.01
N LYS A 410 10.61 1.48 16.17
CA LYS A 410 10.73 2.82 16.75
C LYS A 410 12.17 3.16 17.14
N ALA A 411 12.91 2.22 17.73
CA ALA A 411 14.33 2.41 18.02
C ALA A 411 15.16 2.58 16.75
N ARG A 412 14.84 1.81 15.70
CA ARG A 412 15.47 1.92 14.38
C ARG A 412 15.16 3.26 13.71
N LEU A 413 13.97 3.83 13.92
CA LEU A 413 13.63 5.17 13.44
C LEU A 413 14.46 6.25 14.13
N LEU A 414 14.55 6.24 15.46
CA LEU A 414 15.39 7.18 16.22
C LEU A 414 16.86 7.06 15.84
N GLN A 415 17.37 5.83 15.73
CA GLN A 415 18.74 5.55 15.25
C GLN A 415 18.97 6.16 13.87
N SER A 416 18.03 5.97 12.95
CA SER A 416 18.03 6.57 11.62
C SER A 416 18.12 8.10 11.66
N ALA A 417 17.32 8.75 12.50
CA ALA A 417 17.31 10.20 12.67
C ALA A 417 18.67 10.71 13.16
N LYS A 418 19.24 10.07 14.19
CA LYS A 418 20.56 10.41 14.73
C LYS A 418 21.67 10.24 13.69
N ILE A 419 21.67 9.13 12.94
CA ILE A 419 22.66 8.89 11.88
C ILE A 419 22.53 9.93 10.77
N ALA A 420 21.31 10.24 10.32
CA ALA A 420 21.09 11.22 9.26
C ALA A 420 21.59 12.62 9.66
N VAL A 421 21.23 13.10 10.85
CA VAL A 421 21.66 14.41 11.35
C VAL A 421 23.18 14.48 11.54
N LYS A 422 23.79 13.41 12.06
CA LYS A 422 25.25 13.31 12.18
C LYS A 422 25.94 13.37 10.82
N ALA A 423 25.40 12.65 9.82
CA ALA A 423 25.94 12.62 8.46
C ALA A 423 25.86 13.99 7.76
N MET A 424 24.89 14.83 8.14
CA MET A 424 24.80 16.23 7.67
C MET A 424 25.82 17.17 8.34
N GLY A 425 26.63 16.68 9.29
CA GLY A 425 27.70 17.44 9.94
C GLY A 425 27.31 18.09 11.27
N TYR A 426 26.13 17.79 11.81
CA TYR A 426 25.67 18.35 13.08
C TYR A 426 26.07 17.41 14.22
N ALA A 427 27.08 17.81 15.02
CA ALA A 427 27.60 16.99 16.11
C ALA A 427 26.86 17.18 17.45
N ASP A 428 26.34 18.39 17.70
CA ASP A 428 25.76 18.79 19.00
C ASP A 428 24.24 19.09 18.90
N HIS A 429 23.56 18.48 17.94
CA HIS A 429 22.13 18.71 17.71
C HIS A 429 21.25 18.02 18.76
N ALA A 430 20.10 18.63 19.10
CA ALA A 430 19.20 18.15 20.15
C ALA A 430 18.66 16.72 19.92
N ILE A 431 18.66 16.23 18.67
CA ILE A 431 18.28 14.84 18.35
C ILE A 431 19.12 13.80 19.10
N PHE A 432 20.37 14.10 19.46
CA PHE A 432 21.24 13.12 20.13
C PHE A 432 20.82 12.89 21.58
N ALA A 433 20.16 13.86 22.21
CA ALA A 433 19.58 13.75 23.55
C ALA A 433 18.22 13.03 23.57
N GLU A 434 17.62 12.75 22.41
CA GLU A 434 16.35 12.04 22.35
C GLU A 434 16.52 10.55 22.69
N GLU A 435 15.56 10.03 23.45
CA GLU A 435 15.43 8.63 23.87
C GLU A 435 14.04 8.10 23.49
N LEU A 436 13.86 6.78 23.57
CA LEU A 436 12.64 6.08 23.14
C LEU A 436 11.38 6.50 23.87
#